data_AF-A0A970TXP1-F1
#
_entry.id   AF-A0A970TXP1-F1
#
_cell.length_a   1.000
_cell.length_b   1.000
_cell.length_c   1.000
_cell.angle_alpha   90.00
_cell.angle_beta   90.00
_cell.angle_gamma   90.00
#
_symmetry.space_group_name_H-M   'P 1'
#
loop_
_entity.id
_entity.type
_entity.pdbx_description
1 polymer ?
#
loop_
_entity_poly.entity_id
_entity_poly.type
_entity_poly.pdbx_seq_one_letter_code
_entity_poly.pdbx_strand_id
1 'polypeptide(L)'
;MRITRWLLLAVMTLGCLSVGSQPVKVGSFLQEKAEHFFTEQGLPSNDINDLWIDAGRPVVATAAGNAKFNGNTWEVVELKGGASYALSPTGDAYQLESMEAGRKDVQIPVHQATDRSTAPAAVATAQGLFVRNATGLYEKLDVRDGLGRMWGVEDVRGVALDAQGKLWFATLAGAAVQGDSDWNFFTGEEGLPFNDFTCMAAGQDGAVWFGTTRGVVRYKDGKWRYRQGRRWLPHDEVRSIAVDGDHGVWVATAGGVGHIFYTPMTLKEKAAIYEEQTDLIKRTEYGYVSELLLMNPGDTRETRFTDSDNDGLWTAMYGAAECFAYAATKSPEAKARATRAFKALEFLQKVPQLSEERPPKGYVARTILPGDGHDPNIGRIERDLKHREREDYLWKIYEPRWPKTTDGKWYWKSDTSSDELDGHYFLYPAYYDYVAETEAEKEAVREVVRALTDHLLEYGFNLVDHDGTPTRWAIYNPDTLNQDMDWWPERGLKSMSILSYLAVAEHITGDPKYGEASRELIEKHHFLTNSMFYKIHFGPAPATSPMMKWPS
;
A
#
# COMPACT_ATOMS: atom_id res chain seq x y z
N MET A 1 21.70 3.01 62.44
CA MET A 1 21.76 3.03 60.95
C MET A 1 20.97 1.86 60.37
N ARG A 2 19.64 1.92 60.41
CA ARG A 2 18.71 0.88 59.93
C ARG A 2 17.41 1.55 59.46
N ILE A 3 17.47 2.43 58.45
CA ILE A 3 16.25 3.03 57.85
C ILE A 3 16.33 3.13 56.31
N THR A 4 17.50 3.02 55.68
CA THR A 4 17.66 3.29 54.23
C THR A 4 17.56 2.08 53.27
N ARG A 5 17.12 0.89 53.72
CA ARG A 5 16.97 -0.29 52.84
C ARG A 5 15.52 -0.70 52.50
N TRP A 6 14.51 -0.08 53.10
CA TRP A 6 13.11 -0.43 52.86
C TRP A 6 12.37 0.50 51.88
N LEU A 7 12.92 1.68 51.55
CA LEU A 7 12.31 2.59 50.57
C LEU A 7 12.66 2.27 49.11
N LEU A 8 13.75 1.55 48.83
CA LEU A 8 14.11 1.15 47.46
C LEU A 8 13.38 -0.12 46.98
N LEU A 9 12.86 -0.95 47.90
CA LEU A 9 12.04 -2.13 47.54
C LEU A 9 10.56 -1.79 47.32
N ALA A 10 10.07 -0.71 47.94
CA ALA A 10 8.68 -0.27 47.83
C ALA A 10 8.39 0.52 46.54
N VAL A 11 9.41 0.99 45.82
CA VAL A 11 9.25 1.68 44.52
C VAL A 11 9.31 0.71 43.32
N MET A 12 9.79 -0.52 43.52
CA MET A 12 9.72 -1.59 42.49
C MET A 12 8.49 -2.52 42.63
N THR A 13 7.60 -2.24 43.58
CA THR A 13 6.34 -2.97 43.80
C THR A 13 5.13 -2.03 43.77
N LEU A 14 5.22 -0.92 43.02
CA LEU A 14 4.04 -0.24 42.50
C LEU A 14 3.63 -0.98 41.24
N GLY A 15 2.55 -1.75 41.38
CA GLY A 15 2.15 -2.79 40.46
C GLY A 15 2.16 -2.36 39.00
N CYS A 16 2.57 -3.31 38.17
CA CYS A 16 1.78 -3.69 37.01
C CYS A 16 0.33 -3.96 37.47
N LEU A 17 -0.40 -2.88 37.83
CA LEU A 17 -1.79 -2.83 37.47
C LEU A 17 -1.75 -2.98 35.96
N SER A 18 -2.24 -4.11 35.47
CA SER A 18 -2.76 -4.15 34.13
C SER A 18 -3.67 -2.94 34.03
N VAL A 19 -3.17 -1.89 33.39
CA VAL A 19 -4.06 -0.91 32.77
C VAL A 19 -4.77 -1.79 31.78
N GLY A 20 -5.91 -2.36 32.20
CA GLY A 20 -6.77 -3.13 31.33
C GLY A 20 -6.96 -2.22 30.14
N SER A 21 -6.33 -2.58 29.02
CA SER A 21 -6.29 -1.71 27.86
C SER A 21 -7.73 -1.44 27.52
N GLN A 22 -8.23 -0.24 27.82
CA GLN A 22 -9.59 0.08 27.45
C GLN A 22 -9.63 -0.09 25.94
N PRO A 23 -10.52 -0.95 25.41
CA PRO A 23 -10.55 -1.18 23.97
C PRO A 23 -10.75 0.16 23.27
N VAL A 24 -9.87 0.47 22.33
CA VAL A 24 -9.95 1.72 21.56
C VAL A 24 -11.26 1.70 20.79
N LYS A 25 -12.22 2.52 21.23
CA LYS A 25 -13.48 2.70 20.51
C LYS A 25 -13.25 3.67 19.36
N VAL A 26 -13.09 3.12 18.15
CA VAL A 26 -12.91 3.91 16.93
C VAL A 26 -14.23 4.53 16.45
N GLY A 27 -15.37 3.89 16.71
CA GLY A 27 -16.68 4.37 16.25
C GLY A 27 -16.81 4.29 14.73
N SER A 28 -17.46 5.30 14.13
CA SER A 28 -17.50 5.51 12.68
C SER A 28 -16.41 6.49 12.27
N PHE A 29 -15.77 6.23 11.14
CA PHE A 29 -14.80 7.11 10.50
C PHE A 29 -15.18 7.31 9.03
N LEU A 30 -14.69 8.39 8.43
CA LEU A 30 -14.90 8.67 7.01
C LEU A 30 -13.95 7.80 6.16
N GLN A 31 -14.48 6.73 5.58
CA GLN A 31 -13.75 5.90 4.63
C GLN A 31 -13.77 6.57 3.26
N GLU A 32 -12.59 6.86 2.73
CA GLU A 32 -12.42 7.38 1.37
C GLU A 32 -12.74 6.27 0.35
N LYS A 33 -13.57 6.57 -0.64
CA LYS A 33 -13.98 5.68 -1.75
C LYS A 33 -13.81 6.40 -3.08
N ALA A 34 -13.85 5.64 -4.16
CA ALA A 34 -13.84 6.19 -5.51
C ALA A 34 -14.88 5.49 -6.40
N GLU A 35 -15.47 6.27 -7.31
CA GLU A 35 -16.33 5.81 -8.40
C GLU A 35 -15.83 6.36 -9.73
N HIS A 36 -16.01 5.59 -10.79
CA HIS A 36 -15.51 5.91 -12.13
C HIS A 36 -16.66 5.95 -13.12
N PHE A 37 -16.64 6.95 -13.99
CA PHE A 37 -17.65 7.17 -15.02
C PHE A 37 -17.00 7.23 -16.39
N PHE A 38 -17.66 6.58 -17.34
CA PHE A 38 -17.27 6.43 -18.74
C PHE A 38 -18.46 6.76 -19.66
N THR A 39 -18.26 6.61 -20.97
CA THR A 39 -19.28 6.77 -22.01
C THR A 39 -20.53 5.93 -21.78
N GLU A 40 -20.37 4.76 -21.16
CA GLU A 40 -21.43 3.82 -20.78
C GLU A 40 -22.40 4.43 -19.76
N GLN A 41 -21.96 5.42 -18.97
CA GLN A 41 -22.77 6.18 -18.02
C GLN A 41 -23.24 7.53 -18.61
N GLY A 42 -23.13 7.74 -19.93
CA GLY A 42 -23.67 8.92 -20.63
C GLY A 42 -22.67 10.05 -20.88
N LEU A 43 -21.38 9.86 -20.59
CA LEU A 43 -20.36 10.83 -20.98
C LEU A 43 -20.30 10.97 -22.52
N PRO A 44 -20.15 12.18 -23.08
CA PRO A 44 -20.01 12.37 -24.53
C PRO A 44 -18.71 11.75 -25.08
N SER A 45 -17.68 11.67 -24.25
CA SER A 45 -16.36 11.08 -24.53
C SER A 45 -15.69 10.71 -23.21
N ASN A 46 -14.80 9.71 -23.22
CA ASN A 46 -13.92 9.40 -22.08
C ASN A 46 -12.72 10.37 -22.00
N ASP A 47 -12.45 11.13 -23.06
CA ASP A 47 -11.38 12.13 -23.10
C ASP A 47 -11.89 13.45 -22.52
N ILE A 48 -11.73 13.65 -21.20
CA ILE A 48 -12.28 14.80 -20.50
C ILE A 48 -11.26 15.95 -20.49
N ASN A 49 -11.67 17.11 -21.00
CA ASN A 49 -10.81 18.29 -21.09
C ASN A 49 -10.90 19.15 -19.84
N ASP A 50 -12.12 19.32 -19.30
CA ASP A 50 -12.38 20.21 -18.18
C ASP A 50 -13.59 19.75 -17.36
N LEU A 51 -13.67 20.20 -16.11
CA LEU A 51 -14.66 19.80 -15.12
C LEU A 51 -14.88 20.94 -14.10
N TRP A 52 -16.14 21.15 -13.73
CA TRP A 52 -16.52 22.14 -12.71
C TRP A 52 -17.85 21.79 -12.05
N ILE A 53 -18.19 22.53 -10.99
CA ILE A 53 -19.50 22.46 -10.34
C ILE A 53 -20.35 23.63 -10.83
N ASP A 54 -21.53 23.34 -11.40
CA ASP A 54 -22.52 24.32 -11.81
C ASP A 54 -23.87 24.04 -11.11
N ALA A 55 -24.32 25.01 -10.31
CA ALA A 55 -25.50 24.89 -9.45
C ALA A 55 -25.49 23.59 -8.61
N GLY A 56 -24.36 23.30 -7.96
CA GLY A 56 -24.18 22.13 -7.09
C GLY A 56 -24.09 20.79 -7.82
N ARG A 57 -23.89 20.79 -9.15
CA ARG A 57 -23.76 19.56 -9.93
C ARG A 57 -22.51 19.58 -10.81
N PRO A 58 -21.77 18.47 -10.89
CA PRO A 58 -20.64 18.32 -11.80
C PRO A 58 -21.04 18.51 -13.26
N VAL A 59 -20.22 19.23 -13.99
CA VAL A 59 -20.30 19.41 -15.43
C VAL A 59 -18.94 19.13 -16.02
N VAL A 60 -18.90 18.37 -17.11
CA VAL A 60 -17.70 18.09 -17.89
C VAL A 60 -17.76 18.76 -19.25
N ALA A 61 -16.59 19.12 -19.77
CA ALA A 61 -16.39 19.46 -21.16
C ALA A 61 -15.46 18.45 -21.84
N THR A 62 -15.86 18.04 -23.04
CA THR A 62 -15.09 17.15 -23.92
C THR A 62 -15.08 17.73 -25.33
N ALA A 63 -14.22 17.21 -26.21
CA ALA A 63 -14.27 17.57 -27.63
C ALA A 63 -15.60 17.20 -28.32
N ALA A 64 -16.36 16.24 -27.76
CA ALA A 64 -17.62 15.76 -28.30
C ALA A 64 -18.86 16.47 -27.72
N GLY A 65 -18.67 17.40 -26.79
CA GLY A 65 -19.75 18.14 -26.12
C GLY A 65 -19.63 18.15 -24.60
N ASN A 66 -20.57 18.85 -23.97
CA ASN A 66 -20.63 19.00 -22.52
C ASN A 66 -21.70 18.08 -21.93
N ALA A 67 -21.48 17.60 -20.71
CA ALA A 67 -22.48 16.83 -19.99
C ALA A 67 -22.55 17.22 -18.52
N LYS A 68 -23.74 17.09 -17.93
CA LYS A 68 -24.03 17.42 -16.53
C LYS A 68 -24.46 16.16 -15.79
N PHE A 69 -23.92 15.95 -14.59
CA PHE A 69 -24.25 14.79 -13.77
C PHE A 69 -25.62 14.98 -13.11
N ASN A 70 -26.47 13.94 -13.15
CA ASN A 70 -27.82 13.96 -12.57
C ASN A 70 -27.94 13.16 -11.27
N GLY A 71 -26.83 12.62 -10.75
CA GLY A 71 -26.78 11.80 -9.54
C GLY A 71 -26.41 10.34 -9.79
N ASN A 72 -26.59 9.83 -11.03
CA ASN A 72 -26.18 8.48 -11.39
C ASN A 72 -25.60 8.39 -12.81
N THR A 73 -26.05 9.24 -13.74
CA THR A 73 -25.58 9.29 -15.13
C THR A 73 -25.24 10.72 -15.55
N TRP A 74 -24.60 10.83 -16.71
CA TRP A 74 -24.27 12.08 -17.37
C TRP A 74 -25.28 12.35 -18.49
N GLU A 75 -25.79 13.57 -18.54
CA GLU A 75 -26.72 14.04 -19.56
C GLU A 75 -26.05 15.10 -20.41
N VAL A 76 -26.05 14.92 -21.74
CA VAL A 76 -25.51 15.91 -22.67
C VAL A 76 -26.30 17.22 -22.53
N VAL A 77 -25.59 18.33 -22.41
CA VAL A 77 -26.19 19.66 -22.23
C VAL A 77 -25.58 20.66 -23.20
N GLU A 78 -26.43 21.54 -23.72
CA GLU A 78 -25.96 22.74 -24.43
C GLU A 78 -25.60 23.81 -23.41
N LEU A 79 -24.33 23.84 -23.04
CA LEU A 79 -23.75 24.92 -22.25
C LEU A 79 -22.81 25.72 -23.13
N LYS A 80 -22.88 27.05 -23.05
CA LYS A 80 -21.78 27.89 -23.53
C LYS A 80 -20.51 27.45 -22.80
N GLY A 81 -19.47 27.11 -23.55
CA GLY A 81 -18.20 26.67 -22.98
C GLY A 81 -17.69 27.69 -21.96
N GLY A 82 -16.92 27.23 -20.97
CA GLY A 82 -16.21 28.14 -20.09
C GLY A 82 -15.33 29.08 -20.91
N ALA A 83 -15.34 30.36 -20.58
CA ALA A 83 -14.44 31.32 -21.22
C ALA A 83 -12.99 30.92 -20.90
N SER A 84 -12.20 30.60 -21.93
CA SER A 84 -10.75 30.60 -21.78
C SER A 84 -10.29 32.04 -21.61
N TYR A 85 -9.41 32.31 -20.67
CA TYR A 85 -8.94 33.67 -20.40
C TYR A 85 -7.53 33.89 -20.93
N ALA A 86 -7.21 35.15 -21.24
CA ALA A 86 -5.85 35.59 -21.46
C ALA A 86 -5.60 36.96 -20.83
N LEU A 87 -4.35 37.25 -20.52
CA LEU A 87 -3.90 38.56 -20.07
C LEU A 87 -3.34 39.37 -21.25
N SER A 88 -3.83 40.59 -21.40
CA SER A 88 -3.36 41.57 -22.38
C SER A 88 -2.65 42.71 -21.66
N PRO A 89 -1.42 43.09 -22.06
CA PRO A 89 -0.70 44.22 -21.44
C PRO A 89 -1.51 45.52 -21.52
N THR A 90 -1.58 46.26 -20.41
CA THR A 90 -2.27 47.56 -20.30
C THR A 90 -1.45 48.48 -19.38
N GLY A 91 -0.59 49.31 -19.97
CA GLY A 91 0.39 50.09 -19.22
C GLY A 91 1.43 49.19 -18.56
N ASP A 92 1.65 49.38 -17.25
CA ASP A 92 2.55 48.55 -16.44
C ASP A 92 1.85 47.33 -15.81
N ALA A 93 0.58 47.09 -16.13
CA ALA A 93 -0.24 46.00 -15.61
C ALA A 93 -0.92 45.23 -16.76
N TYR A 94 -1.84 44.32 -16.42
CA TYR A 94 -2.48 43.42 -17.37
C TYR A 94 -4.00 43.42 -17.22
N GLN A 95 -4.73 43.31 -18.32
CA GLN A 95 -6.18 43.16 -18.34
C GLN A 95 -6.56 41.71 -18.67
N LEU A 96 -7.49 41.13 -17.92
CA LEU A 96 -8.06 39.82 -18.22
C LEU A 96 -9.14 39.94 -19.29
N GLU A 97 -9.02 39.16 -20.36
CA GLU A 97 -9.96 39.11 -21.47
C GLU A 97 -10.44 37.68 -21.70
N SER A 98 -11.70 37.53 -22.13
CA SER A 98 -12.21 36.25 -22.65
C SER A 98 -11.69 36.01 -24.07
N MET A 99 -11.22 34.80 -24.33
CA MET A 99 -10.77 34.32 -25.63
C MET A 99 -11.96 33.89 -26.51
N GLU A 100 -13.00 34.73 -26.62
CA GLU A 100 -13.99 34.60 -27.69
C GLU A 100 -13.55 35.51 -28.85
N ALA A 101 -13.27 34.90 -30.02
CA ALA A 101 -12.94 35.54 -31.30
C ALA A 101 -11.53 36.12 -31.49
N GLY A 102 -10.61 35.28 -31.96
CA GLY A 102 -9.76 35.58 -33.13
C GLY A 102 -8.78 36.75 -33.09
N ARG A 103 -8.49 37.38 -31.94
CA ARG A 103 -7.43 38.39 -31.84
C ARG A 103 -6.04 37.74 -31.84
N LYS A 104 -5.14 38.29 -32.64
CA LYS A 104 -3.74 37.82 -32.87
C LYS A 104 -2.71 38.66 -32.11
N ASP A 105 -3.14 39.42 -31.11
CA ASP A 105 -2.26 40.31 -30.35
C ASP A 105 -1.48 39.49 -29.30
N VAL A 106 -0.39 40.04 -28.75
CA VAL A 106 0.46 39.38 -27.75
C VAL A 106 -0.35 39.20 -26.45
N GLN A 107 -1.02 38.06 -26.35
CA GLN A 107 -1.81 37.64 -25.21
C GLN A 107 -1.06 36.57 -24.43
N ILE A 108 -1.13 36.62 -23.10
CA ILE A 108 -0.59 35.59 -22.21
C ILE A 108 -1.74 34.64 -21.86
N PRO A 109 -1.76 33.39 -22.37
CA PRO A 109 -2.82 32.45 -22.04
C PRO A 109 -2.84 32.14 -20.54
N VAL A 110 -4.04 32.09 -19.97
CA VAL A 110 -4.24 31.63 -18.60
C VAL A 110 -4.33 30.11 -18.58
N HIS A 111 -3.47 29.46 -17.80
CA HIS A 111 -3.54 28.03 -17.54
C HIS A 111 -4.70 27.70 -16.59
N GLN A 112 -4.83 28.46 -15.51
CA GLN A 112 -5.89 28.32 -14.52
C GLN A 112 -6.15 29.64 -13.78
N ALA A 113 -7.37 29.86 -13.29
CA ALA A 113 -7.73 30.96 -12.40
C ALA A 113 -8.26 30.42 -11.05
N THR A 114 -8.24 31.25 -9.99
CA THR A 114 -8.71 30.84 -8.64
C THR A 114 -10.18 30.43 -8.62
N ASP A 115 -10.97 30.96 -9.55
CA ASP A 115 -12.38 30.68 -9.74
C ASP A 115 -12.78 30.98 -11.19
N ARG A 116 -14.02 30.65 -11.56
CA ARG A 116 -14.56 30.88 -12.90
C ARG A 116 -15.28 32.24 -13.04
N SER A 117 -15.15 33.16 -12.08
CA SER A 117 -15.75 34.48 -12.19
C SER A 117 -15.08 35.28 -13.32
N THR A 118 -15.67 36.42 -13.68
CA THR A 118 -15.08 37.36 -14.64
C THR A 118 -13.95 38.20 -14.04
N ALA A 119 -13.69 38.06 -12.73
CA ALA A 119 -12.70 38.84 -12.00
C ALA A 119 -12.03 38.00 -10.90
N PRO A 120 -11.38 36.86 -11.25
CA PRO A 120 -10.71 36.00 -10.27
C PRO A 120 -9.64 36.76 -9.50
N ALA A 121 -9.35 36.32 -8.28
CA ALA A 121 -8.33 36.93 -7.44
C ALA A 121 -6.92 36.76 -8.01
N ALA A 122 -6.62 35.61 -8.63
CA ALA A 122 -5.35 35.34 -9.25
C ALA A 122 -5.46 34.39 -10.46
N VAL A 123 -4.49 34.48 -11.35
CA VAL A 123 -4.37 33.61 -12.53
C VAL A 123 -2.94 33.05 -12.66
N ALA A 124 -2.88 31.77 -13.02
CA ALA A 124 -1.67 31.03 -13.34
C ALA A 124 -1.41 31.08 -14.85
N THR A 125 -0.16 31.33 -15.24
CA THR A 125 0.25 31.43 -16.64
C THR A 125 1.64 30.84 -16.86
N ALA A 126 2.02 30.64 -18.12
CA ALA A 126 3.39 30.30 -18.51
C ALA A 126 4.42 31.35 -18.04
N GLN A 127 4.01 32.61 -17.91
CA GLN A 127 4.91 33.72 -17.52
C GLN A 127 4.95 33.97 -16.02
N GLY A 128 4.17 33.23 -15.23
CA GLY A 128 4.14 33.35 -13.78
C GLY A 128 2.74 33.47 -13.19
N LEU A 129 2.71 33.83 -11.91
CA LEU A 129 1.51 34.05 -11.13
C LEU A 129 1.13 35.53 -11.19
N PHE A 130 -0.13 35.83 -11.51
CA PHE A 130 -0.64 37.19 -11.56
C PHE A 130 -1.79 37.36 -10.58
N VAL A 131 -1.81 38.47 -9.84
CA VAL A 131 -2.83 38.78 -8.83
C VAL A 131 -3.57 40.04 -9.22
N ARG A 132 -4.89 40.04 -9.00
CA ARG A 132 -5.76 41.17 -9.27
C ARG A 132 -5.56 42.26 -8.21
N ASN A 133 -5.23 43.47 -8.66
CA ASN A 133 -5.05 44.63 -7.80
C ASN A 133 -6.37 45.37 -7.54
N ALA A 134 -6.31 46.47 -6.76
CA ALA A 134 -7.48 47.27 -6.40
C ALA A 134 -8.14 48.00 -7.57
N THR A 135 -7.41 48.26 -8.67
CA THR A 135 -7.98 48.88 -9.89
C THR A 135 -8.67 47.85 -10.78
N GLY A 136 -8.49 46.56 -10.49
CA GLY A 136 -9.04 45.45 -11.24
C GLY A 136 -8.15 44.95 -12.38
N LEU A 137 -6.95 45.52 -12.53
CA LEU A 137 -5.89 45.00 -13.39
C LEU A 137 -5.09 43.92 -12.64
N TYR A 138 -4.26 43.18 -13.38
CA TYR A 138 -3.44 42.11 -12.87
C TYR A 138 -1.97 42.50 -12.91
N GLU A 139 -1.23 42.12 -11.87
CA GLU A 139 0.21 42.36 -11.74
C GLU A 139 0.91 41.03 -11.51
N LYS A 140 2.10 40.87 -12.10
CA LYS A 140 2.94 39.69 -11.85
C LYS A 140 3.42 39.71 -10.40
N LEU A 141 3.24 38.61 -9.69
CA LEU A 141 3.56 38.52 -8.29
C LEU A 141 5.03 38.13 -8.07
N ASP A 142 5.75 38.94 -7.31
CA ASP A 142 7.09 38.62 -6.81
C ASP A 142 6.98 37.66 -5.61
N VAL A 143 7.42 36.42 -5.81
CA VAL A 143 7.41 35.39 -4.77
C VAL A 143 8.78 35.32 -4.12
N ARG A 144 8.82 35.44 -2.78
CA ARG A 144 10.05 35.37 -1.97
C ARG A 144 9.91 34.37 -0.85
N ASP A 145 11.01 33.69 -0.54
CA ASP A 145 11.07 32.85 0.67
C ASP A 145 11.40 33.66 1.93
N GLY A 146 11.41 33.00 3.09
CA GLY A 146 11.74 33.61 4.39
C GLY A 146 13.17 34.15 4.50
N LEU A 147 14.04 33.92 3.50
CA LEU A 147 15.37 34.51 3.40
C LEU A 147 15.41 35.71 2.44
N GLY A 148 14.26 36.13 1.89
CA GLY A 148 14.13 37.25 0.96
C GLY A 148 14.59 36.94 -0.47
N ARG A 149 14.92 35.68 -0.79
CA ARG A 149 15.35 35.27 -2.13
C ARG A 149 14.14 35.24 -3.05
N MET A 150 14.25 35.87 -4.21
CA MET A 150 13.21 35.84 -5.23
C MET A 150 13.21 34.48 -5.93
N TRP A 151 12.03 33.87 -5.99
CA TRP A 151 11.80 32.65 -6.74
C TRP A 151 11.35 32.98 -8.15
N GLY A 152 11.99 32.36 -9.15
CA GLY A 152 11.56 32.43 -10.54
C GLY A 152 10.26 31.66 -10.70
N VAL A 153 9.13 32.35 -10.55
CA VAL A 153 7.81 31.76 -10.74
C VAL A 153 7.45 31.91 -12.21
N GLU A 154 7.83 30.89 -12.98
CA GLU A 154 7.45 30.66 -14.37
C GLU A 154 6.71 29.33 -14.48
N ASP A 155 5.99 29.15 -15.59
CA ASP A 155 5.17 27.96 -15.86
C ASP A 155 4.28 27.52 -14.69
N VAL A 156 3.47 28.47 -14.18
CA VAL A 156 2.51 28.17 -13.12
C VAL A 156 1.37 27.39 -13.73
N ARG A 157 1.17 26.15 -13.25
CA ARG A 157 0.17 25.21 -13.78
C ARG A 157 -1.14 25.24 -13.04
N GLY A 158 -1.10 25.55 -11.74
CA GLY A 158 -2.30 25.62 -10.92
C GLY A 158 -2.27 26.79 -9.94
N VAL A 159 -3.45 27.33 -9.66
CA VAL A 159 -3.68 28.38 -8.65
C VAL A 159 -5.03 28.18 -7.97
N ALA A 160 -5.09 28.39 -6.66
CA ALA A 160 -6.31 28.25 -5.87
C ALA A 160 -6.23 29.10 -4.60
N LEU A 161 -7.40 29.51 -4.08
CA LEU A 161 -7.52 30.09 -2.75
C LEU A 161 -8.07 29.02 -1.80
N ASP A 162 -7.40 28.79 -0.68
CA ASP A 162 -7.92 27.89 0.34
C ASP A 162 -9.03 28.54 1.19
N ALA A 163 -9.61 27.75 2.10
CA ALA A 163 -10.68 28.19 2.99
C ALA A 163 -10.26 29.30 3.97
N GLN A 164 -8.95 29.55 4.13
CA GLN A 164 -8.40 30.65 4.93
C GLN A 164 -8.08 31.89 4.07
N GLY A 165 -8.31 31.82 2.76
CA GLY A 165 -7.99 32.88 1.81
C GLY A 165 -6.50 32.94 1.45
N LYS A 166 -5.71 31.92 1.77
CA LYS A 166 -4.30 31.87 1.37
C LYS A 166 -4.20 31.42 -0.08
N LEU A 167 -3.31 32.09 -0.81
CA LEU A 167 -3.04 31.75 -2.19
C LEU A 167 -2.10 30.55 -2.27
N TRP A 168 -2.53 29.54 -3.00
CA TRP A 168 -1.72 28.39 -3.40
C TRP A 168 -1.37 28.52 -4.87
N PHE A 169 -0.15 28.10 -5.24
CA PHE A 169 0.21 27.86 -6.63
C PHE A 169 1.10 26.62 -6.78
N ALA A 170 1.16 26.11 -8.00
CA ALA A 170 1.99 24.96 -8.35
C ALA A 170 2.76 25.20 -9.66
N THR A 171 4.02 24.79 -9.68
CA THR A 171 4.92 24.83 -10.84
C THR A 171 5.61 23.47 -10.98
N LEU A 172 6.37 23.26 -12.07
CA LEU A 172 7.19 22.05 -12.22
C LEU A 172 8.23 21.86 -11.09
N ALA A 173 8.57 22.92 -10.34
CA ALA A 173 9.51 22.84 -9.23
C ALA A 173 8.85 22.37 -7.92
N GLY A 174 7.51 22.44 -7.79
CA GLY A 174 6.81 22.11 -6.56
C GLY A 174 5.53 22.93 -6.36
N ALA A 175 4.97 22.83 -5.16
CA ALA A 175 3.81 23.61 -4.73
C ALA A 175 4.23 24.66 -3.71
N ALA A 176 3.49 25.76 -3.62
CA ALA A 176 3.71 26.78 -2.61
C ALA A 176 2.41 27.35 -2.06
N VAL A 177 2.43 27.77 -0.81
CA VAL A 177 1.33 28.48 -0.14
C VAL A 177 1.82 29.78 0.47
N GLN A 178 0.99 30.80 0.35
CA GLN A 178 1.20 32.10 0.98
C GLN A 178 1.23 31.98 2.51
N GLY A 179 2.36 32.38 3.11
CA GLY A 179 2.51 32.61 4.54
C GLY A 179 2.13 34.04 4.94
N ASP A 180 2.42 34.42 6.18
CA ASP A 180 2.08 35.76 6.69
C ASP A 180 3.00 36.85 6.12
N SER A 181 4.28 36.54 5.91
CA SER A 181 5.30 37.46 5.37
C SER A 181 6.12 36.88 4.21
N ASP A 182 6.00 35.59 3.94
CA ASP A 182 6.78 34.83 2.97
C ASP A 182 5.95 33.72 2.32
N TRP A 183 6.60 32.84 1.56
CA TRP A 183 6.00 31.67 0.93
C TRP A 183 6.59 30.39 1.51
N ASN A 184 5.72 29.42 1.80
CA ASN A 184 6.12 28.07 2.16
C ASN A 184 6.14 27.21 0.91
N PHE A 185 7.29 26.60 0.61
CA PHE A 185 7.50 25.77 -0.56
C PHE A 185 7.49 24.30 -0.19
N PHE A 186 6.96 23.48 -1.09
CA PHE A 186 6.87 22.04 -0.93
C PHE A 186 7.45 21.34 -2.14
N THR A 187 8.49 20.56 -1.89
CA THR A 187 9.18 19.68 -2.82
C THR A 187 9.17 18.25 -2.27
N GLY A 188 9.89 17.34 -2.92
CA GLY A 188 10.09 15.99 -2.40
C GLY A 188 10.69 15.95 -0.98
N GLU A 189 11.50 16.96 -0.60
CA GLU A 189 12.09 17.07 0.74
C GLU A 189 11.01 17.31 1.83
N GLU A 190 9.96 18.07 1.49
CA GLU A 190 8.81 18.32 2.36
C GLU A 190 7.69 17.27 2.22
N GLY A 191 7.97 16.17 1.51
CA GLY A 191 7.06 15.04 1.35
C GLY A 191 6.05 15.18 0.22
N LEU A 192 6.19 16.15 -0.70
CA LEU A 192 5.40 16.20 -1.93
C LEU A 192 5.72 14.96 -2.78
N PRO A 193 4.75 14.08 -3.06
CA PRO A 193 5.02 12.80 -3.71
C PRO A 193 5.27 12.92 -5.23
N PHE A 194 4.72 13.97 -5.86
CA PHE A 194 4.80 14.17 -7.31
C PHE A 194 4.55 15.64 -7.66
N ASN A 195 5.27 16.19 -8.65
CA ASN A 195 5.32 17.63 -8.94
C ASN A 195 5.07 18.03 -10.41
N ASP A 196 4.73 17.07 -11.29
CA ASP A 196 4.33 17.38 -12.67
C ASP A 196 2.83 17.72 -12.71
N PHE A 197 2.52 18.92 -12.23
CA PHE A 197 1.16 19.40 -11.98
C PHE A 197 0.44 19.87 -13.26
N THR A 198 -0.87 19.62 -13.30
CA THR A 198 -1.74 20.04 -14.42
C THR A 198 -2.80 21.04 -13.99
N CYS A 199 -3.27 20.99 -12.74
CA CYS A 199 -4.30 21.88 -12.20
C CYS A 199 -4.33 21.80 -10.66
N MET A 200 -5.11 22.69 -10.03
CA MET A 200 -5.34 22.66 -8.59
C MET A 200 -6.78 23.07 -8.22
N ALA A 201 -7.29 22.56 -7.10
CA ALA A 201 -8.54 23.01 -6.52
C ALA A 201 -8.48 22.91 -4.99
N ALA A 202 -8.94 23.95 -4.30
CA ALA A 202 -9.03 23.94 -2.84
C ALA A 202 -10.48 23.75 -2.38
N GLY A 203 -10.64 22.96 -1.33
CA GLY A 203 -11.91 22.71 -0.67
C GLY A 203 -12.11 23.57 0.57
N GLN A 204 -13.37 23.73 0.97
CA GLN A 204 -13.73 24.45 2.20
C GLN A 204 -13.34 23.68 3.48
N ASP A 205 -13.04 22.38 3.35
CA ASP A 205 -12.56 21.52 4.43
C ASP A 205 -11.06 21.67 4.74
N GLY A 206 -10.38 22.65 4.11
CA GLY A 206 -8.95 22.89 4.21
C GLY A 206 -8.10 21.93 3.37
N ALA A 207 -8.70 21.05 2.56
CA ALA A 207 -7.95 20.24 1.62
C ALA A 207 -7.58 21.04 0.37
N VAL A 208 -6.36 20.84 -0.12
CA VAL A 208 -5.94 21.30 -1.45
C VAL A 208 -5.61 20.10 -2.30
N TRP A 209 -6.22 20.03 -3.47
CA TRP A 209 -6.11 18.94 -4.43
C TRP A 209 -5.32 19.41 -5.64
N PHE A 210 -4.34 18.62 -6.05
CA PHE A 210 -3.44 18.90 -7.16
C PHE A 210 -3.59 17.79 -8.19
N GLY A 211 -3.97 18.16 -9.41
CA GLY A 211 -3.95 17.27 -10.56
C GLY A 211 -2.53 17.17 -11.07
N THR A 212 -2.14 15.98 -11.52
CA THR A 212 -0.83 15.71 -12.10
C THR A 212 -0.97 14.85 -13.34
N THR A 213 0.10 14.74 -14.12
CA THR A 213 0.16 13.79 -15.24
C THR A 213 0.09 12.33 -14.80
N ARG A 214 0.27 12.06 -13.50
CA ARG A 214 0.23 10.73 -12.90
C ARG A 214 -0.63 10.69 -11.65
N GLY A 215 -1.88 11.12 -11.71
CA GLY A 215 -2.87 10.97 -10.66
C GLY A 215 -3.09 12.26 -9.86
N VAL A 216 -3.66 12.12 -8.66
CA VAL A 216 -4.05 13.26 -7.83
C VAL A 216 -3.29 13.24 -6.50
N VAL A 217 -2.81 14.41 -6.09
CA VAL A 217 -2.21 14.65 -4.78
C VAL A 217 -3.17 15.47 -3.93
N ARG A 218 -3.37 15.07 -2.66
CA ARG A 218 -4.13 15.84 -1.68
C ARG A 218 -3.20 16.30 -0.57
N TYR A 219 -3.27 17.58 -0.23
CA TYR A 219 -2.72 18.14 1.00
C TYR A 219 -3.85 18.43 1.97
N LYS A 220 -3.73 17.96 3.22
CA LYS A 220 -4.62 18.34 4.32
C LYS A 220 -3.91 18.14 5.66
N ASP A 221 -4.01 19.11 6.57
CA ASP A 221 -3.47 19.04 7.93
C ASP A 221 -1.97 18.64 7.98
N GLY A 222 -1.16 19.24 7.10
CA GLY A 222 0.28 18.95 7.02
C GLY A 222 0.64 17.60 6.38
N LYS A 223 -0.34 16.88 5.81
CA LYS A 223 -0.14 15.54 5.24
C LYS A 223 -0.44 15.51 3.75
N TRP A 224 0.55 15.02 3.01
CA TRP A 224 0.41 14.65 1.61
C TRP A 224 -0.15 13.24 1.47
N ARG A 225 -1.08 13.05 0.54
CA ARG A 225 -1.60 11.73 0.17
C ARG A 225 -1.78 11.65 -1.34
N TYR A 226 -1.30 10.56 -1.93
CA TYR A 226 -1.29 10.34 -3.37
C TYR A 226 -2.33 9.29 -3.79
N ARG A 227 -3.02 9.53 -4.90
CA ARG A 227 -4.04 8.66 -5.49
C ARG A 227 -3.72 8.44 -6.96
N GLN A 228 -3.44 7.19 -7.30
CA GLN A 228 -3.08 6.74 -8.64
C GLN A 228 -3.78 5.43 -8.97
N GLY A 229 -3.99 5.19 -10.27
CA GLY A 229 -4.43 3.93 -10.84
C GLY A 229 -5.92 3.68 -10.62
N ARG A 230 -6.37 2.53 -11.14
CA ARG A 230 -7.78 2.10 -11.15
C ARG A 230 -8.40 1.89 -9.77
N ARG A 231 -7.62 2.00 -8.70
CA ARG A 231 -8.18 2.08 -7.34
C ARG A 231 -8.87 3.42 -7.08
N TRP A 232 -8.37 4.49 -7.70
CA TRP A 232 -8.78 5.86 -7.40
C TRP A 232 -9.30 6.60 -8.63
N LEU A 233 -8.69 6.39 -9.80
CA LEU A 233 -8.97 7.15 -11.00
C LEU A 233 -9.17 6.21 -12.20
N PRO A 234 -10.03 6.59 -13.17
CA PRO A 234 -10.17 5.82 -14.41
C PRO A 234 -8.95 5.94 -15.32
N HIS A 235 -8.19 7.04 -15.22
CA HIS A 235 -6.91 7.25 -15.89
C HIS A 235 -5.99 8.15 -15.04
N ASP A 236 -4.68 7.97 -15.18
CA ASP A 236 -3.67 8.69 -14.36
C ASP A 236 -3.43 10.12 -14.84
N GLU A 237 -3.53 10.42 -16.13
CA GLU A 237 -3.42 11.79 -16.64
C GLU A 237 -4.63 12.62 -16.22
N VAL A 238 -4.46 13.48 -15.21
CA VAL A 238 -5.50 14.38 -14.68
C VAL A 238 -5.44 15.71 -15.42
N ARG A 239 -6.59 16.24 -15.83
CA ARG A 239 -6.68 17.51 -16.57
C ARG A 239 -7.42 18.62 -15.84
N SER A 240 -8.39 18.27 -15.02
CA SER A 240 -9.14 19.24 -14.22
C SER A 240 -9.69 18.60 -12.96
N ILE A 241 -9.86 19.39 -11.91
CA ILE A 241 -10.36 18.97 -10.61
C ILE A 241 -11.44 19.94 -10.16
N ALA A 242 -12.55 19.41 -9.64
CA ALA A 242 -13.61 20.19 -9.04
C ALA A 242 -13.96 19.65 -7.66
N VAL A 243 -13.88 20.48 -6.63
CA VAL A 243 -14.30 20.12 -5.27
C VAL A 243 -15.80 20.31 -5.14
N ASP A 244 -16.48 19.32 -4.57
CA ASP A 244 -17.94 19.27 -4.43
C ASP A 244 -18.35 19.41 -2.96
N GLY A 245 -17.90 20.50 -2.33
CA GLY A 245 -18.11 20.73 -0.89
C GLY A 245 -17.68 19.53 -0.04
N ASP A 246 -18.59 19.06 0.82
CA ASP A 246 -18.38 17.89 1.69
C ASP A 246 -18.57 16.55 0.95
N HIS A 247 -19.01 16.56 -0.31
CA HIS A 247 -19.27 15.36 -1.13
C HIS A 247 -18.02 14.83 -1.85
N GLY A 248 -16.86 15.43 -1.63
CA GLY A 248 -15.58 14.95 -2.13
C GLY A 248 -15.05 15.76 -3.32
N VAL A 249 -14.37 15.07 -4.24
CA VAL A 249 -13.70 15.69 -5.37
C VAL A 249 -13.96 14.92 -6.65
N TRP A 250 -14.31 15.66 -7.70
CA TRP A 250 -14.43 15.15 -9.06
C TRP A 250 -13.13 15.42 -9.82
N VAL A 251 -12.73 14.47 -10.65
CA VAL A 251 -11.45 14.46 -11.35
C VAL A 251 -11.68 14.13 -12.82
N ALA A 252 -11.41 15.09 -13.69
CA ALA A 252 -11.37 14.88 -15.14
C ALA A 252 -10.03 14.26 -15.53
N THR A 253 -10.08 13.19 -16.31
CA THR A 253 -8.90 12.47 -16.78
C THR A 253 -8.94 12.24 -18.28
N ALA A 254 -7.83 11.82 -18.87
CA ALA A 254 -7.79 11.40 -20.28
C ALA A 254 -8.60 10.13 -20.61
N GLY A 255 -9.16 9.44 -19.61
CA GLY A 255 -9.88 8.19 -19.80
C GLY A 255 -11.14 8.03 -18.95
N GLY A 256 -11.80 9.14 -18.60
CA GLY A 256 -13.08 9.16 -17.89
C GLY A 256 -13.10 10.18 -16.75
N VAL A 257 -14.14 10.11 -15.93
CA VAL A 257 -14.27 10.94 -14.72
C VAL A 257 -14.15 10.07 -13.47
N GLY A 258 -13.28 10.46 -12.54
CA GLY A 258 -13.23 9.89 -11.20
C GLY A 258 -13.97 10.77 -10.19
N HIS A 259 -14.69 10.16 -9.25
CA HIS A 259 -15.24 10.84 -8.07
C HIS A 259 -14.68 10.20 -6.82
N ILE A 260 -13.91 10.95 -6.03
CA ILE A 260 -13.33 10.50 -4.76
C ILE A 260 -14.12 11.15 -3.62
N PHE A 261 -14.78 10.33 -2.83
CA PHE A 261 -15.72 10.77 -1.79
C PHE A 261 -15.52 10.00 -0.49
N TYR A 262 -16.30 10.36 0.54
CA TYR A 262 -16.20 9.77 1.86
C TYR A 262 -17.52 9.15 2.29
N THR A 263 -17.47 7.95 2.85
CA THR A 263 -18.62 7.28 3.46
C THR A 263 -18.32 7.00 4.93
N PRO A 264 -19.20 7.42 5.87
CA PRO A 264 -19.10 6.97 7.26
C PRO A 264 -19.14 5.45 7.34
N MET A 265 -18.16 4.85 8.03
CA MET A 265 -17.99 3.40 8.10
C MET A 265 -17.33 3.02 9.44
N THR A 266 -17.72 1.88 9.99
CA THR A 266 -17.06 1.25 11.14
C THR A 266 -15.95 0.31 10.69
N LEU A 267 -15.01 -0.02 11.58
CA LEU A 267 -13.98 -1.03 11.25
C LEU A 267 -14.59 -2.39 10.91
N LYS A 268 -15.74 -2.74 11.50
CA LYS A 268 -16.47 -3.98 11.23
C LYS A 268 -17.03 -4.00 9.81
N GLU A 269 -17.68 -2.92 9.37
CA GLU A 269 -18.21 -2.81 8.00
C GLU A 269 -17.07 -2.82 6.98
N LYS A 270 -15.94 -2.16 7.28
CA LYS A 270 -14.76 -2.20 6.43
C LYS A 270 -14.17 -3.60 6.30
N ALA A 271 -14.04 -4.32 7.42
CA ALA A 271 -13.54 -5.69 7.42
C ALA A 271 -14.47 -6.59 6.58
N ALA A 272 -15.79 -6.47 6.74
CA ALA A 272 -16.76 -7.27 5.98
C ALA A 272 -16.57 -7.18 4.45
N ILE A 273 -16.19 -6.01 3.93
CA ILE A 273 -15.89 -5.83 2.49
C ILE A 273 -14.71 -6.71 2.07
N TYR A 274 -13.63 -6.71 2.84
CA TYR A 274 -12.45 -7.52 2.52
C TYR A 274 -12.72 -9.01 2.72
N GLU A 275 -13.50 -9.37 3.74
CA GLU A 275 -13.91 -10.76 3.97
C GLU A 275 -14.75 -11.32 2.83
N GLU A 276 -15.70 -10.54 2.31
CA GLU A 276 -16.50 -10.93 1.14
C GLU A 276 -15.61 -11.15 -0.10
N GLN A 277 -14.61 -10.30 -0.30
CA GLN A 277 -13.63 -10.45 -1.39
C GLN A 277 -12.74 -11.69 -1.20
N THR A 278 -12.28 -11.95 0.02
CA THR A 278 -11.48 -13.13 0.34
C THR A 278 -12.29 -14.41 0.19
N ASP A 279 -13.60 -14.40 0.50
CA ASP A 279 -14.49 -15.55 0.35
C ASP A 279 -14.70 -15.99 -1.12
N LEU A 280 -14.34 -15.15 -2.11
CA LEU A 280 -14.27 -15.53 -3.53
C LEU A 280 -13.10 -16.50 -3.82
N ILE A 281 -12.11 -16.54 -2.94
CA ILE A 281 -10.88 -17.31 -3.12
C ILE A 281 -11.02 -18.65 -2.40
N LYS A 282 -11.44 -19.70 -3.12
CA LYS A 282 -11.56 -21.07 -2.56
C LYS A 282 -10.92 -22.09 -3.48
N ARG A 283 -9.60 -22.25 -3.33
CA ARG A 283 -8.79 -23.15 -4.18
C ARG A 283 -8.82 -24.61 -3.74
N THR A 284 -8.92 -24.88 -2.44
CA THR A 284 -8.97 -26.24 -1.87
C THR A 284 -10.04 -26.33 -0.78
N GLU A 285 -10.30 -27.54 -0.27
CA GLU A 285 -11.23 -27.74 0.85
C GLU A 285 -10.81 -26.99 2.13
N TYR A 286 -9.53 -26.62 2.25
CA TYR A 286 -8.99 -25.88 3.39
C TYR A 286 -9.14 -24.36 3.26
N GLY A 287 -9.45 -23.85 2.05
CA GLY A 287 -9.71 -22.42 1.82
C GLY A 287 -8.49 -21.52 1.96
N TYR A 288 -7.37 -21.86 1.31
CA TYR A 288 -6.18 -21.00 1.24
C TYR A 288 -6.52 -19.63 0.64
N VAL A 289 -5.92 -18.58 1.20
CA VAL A 289 -5.90 -17.25 0.59
C VAL A 289 -4.79 -17.23 -0.44
N SER A 290 -5.17 -17.05 -1.70
CA SER A 290 -4.30 -17.13 -2.87
C SER A 290 -4.66 -16.05 -3.88
N GLU A 291 -3.88 -15.93 -4.94
CA GLU A 291 -4.14 -14.98 -6.00
C GLU A 291 -5.33 -15.40 -6.88
N LEU A 292 -6.19 -14.43 -7.18
CA LEU A 292 -7.31 -14.60 -8.10
C LEU A 292 -7.15 -13.62 -9.26
N LEU A 293 -6.90 -14.16 -10.46
CA LEU A 293 -6.81 -13.33 -11.65
C LEU A 293 -8.23 -12.99 -12.14
N LEU A 294 -8.54 -11.70 -12.22
CA LEU A 294 -9.74 -11.20 -12.89
C LEU A 294 -9.44 -11.04 -14.38
N MET A 295 -10.22 -11.69 -15.25
CA MET A 295 -10.05 -11.54 -16.71
C MET A 295 -10.34 -10.11 -17.16
N ASN A 296 -11.33 -9.49 -16.53
CA ASN A 296 -11.67 -8.08 -16.70
C ASN A 296 -11.54 -7.38 -15.33
N PRO A 297 -10.69 -6.34 -15.18
CA PRO A 297 -10.49 -5.69 -13.88
C PRO A 297 -11.80 -5.15 -13.28
N GLY A 298 -12.08 -5.56 -12.04
CA GLY A 298 -13.32 -5.20 -11.32
C GLY A 298 -14.51 -6.14 -11.54
N ASP A 299 -14.42 -7.08 -12.50
CA ASP A 299 -15.45 -8.09 -12.72
C ASP A 299 -15.07 -9.43 -12.06
N THR A 300 -15.84 -9.82 -11.04
CA THR A 300 -15.62 -11.05 -10.27
C THR A 300 -16.37 -12.27 -10.83
N ARG A 301 -17.08 -12.13 -11.97
CA ARG A 301 -17.84 -13.23 -12.58
C ARG A 301 -16.96 -14.19 -13.39
N GLU A 302 -15.86 -13.67 -13.95
CA GLU A 302 -14.90 -14.44 -14.75
C GLU A 302 -13.52 -14.41 -14.10
N THR A 303 -13.21 -15.46 -13.34
CA THR A 303 -11.99 -15.54 -12.53
C THR A 303 -11.18 -16.78 -12.84
N ARG A 304 -9.85 -16.65 -12.81
CA ARG A 304 -8.92 -17.77 -12.92
C ARG A 304 -8.10 -17.91 -11.65
N PHE A 305 -8.20 -19.08 -11.02
CA PHE A 305 -7.32 -19.45 -9.92
C PHE A 305 -5.91 -19.74 -10.45
N THR A 306 -4.92 -19.21 -9.76
CA THR A 306 -3.50 -19.53 -9.96
C THR A 306 -2.89 -19.90 -8.63
N ASP A 307 -1.76 -20.60 -8.67
CA ASP A 307 -0.89 -20.65 -7.51
C ASP A 307 -0.08 -19.36 -7.37
N SER A 308 0.14 -18.94 -6.13
CA SER A 308 1.18 -18.00 -5.78
C SER A 308 2.35 -18.75 -5.15
N ASP A 309 3.53 -18.13 -5.19
CA ASP A 309 4.72 -18.60 -4.46
C ASP A 309 4.56 -18.46 -2.94
N ASN A 310 3.47 -17.84 -2.46
CA ASN A 310 3.25 -17.36 -1.10
C ASN A 310 1.84 -17.65 -0.51
N ASP A 311 1.16 -18.70 -0.97
CA ASP A 311 -0.18 -19.04 -0.47
C ASP A 311 -0.19 -19.28 1.06
N GLY A 312 0.88 -19.86 1.62
CA GLY A 312 1.04 -20.04 3.07
C GLY A 312 1.07 -18.70 3.80
N LEU A 313 1.92 -17.77 3.38
CA LEU A 313 2.09 -16.43 3.92
C LEU A 313 0.79 -15.64 3.90
N TRP A 314 0.10 -15.58 2.76
CA TRP A 314 -1.17 -14.84 2.66
C TRP A 314 -2.25 -15.45 3.55
N THR A 315 -2.32 -16.78 3.60
CA THR A 315 -3.22 -17.50 4.50
C THR A 315 -2.88 -17.24 5.97
N ALA A 316 -1.59 -17.12 6.31
CA ALA A 316 -1.14 -16.83 7.66
C ALA A 316 -1.49 -15.41 8.10
N MET A 317 -1.28 -14.41 7.22
CA MET A 317 -1.65 -13.01 7.47
C MET A 317 -3.16 -12.87 7.68
N TYR A 318 -3.95 -13.51 6.82
CA TYR A 318 -5.40 -13.57 6.98
C TYR A 318 -5.83 -14.25 8.29
N GLY A 319 -5.26 -15.43 8.58
CA GLY A 319 -5.53 -16.16 9.81
C GLY A 319 -5.21 -15.33 11.06
N ALA A 320 -4.12 -14.57 11.05
CA ALA A 320 -3.71 -13.73 12.17
C ALA A 320 -4.69 -12.56 12.37
N ALA A 321 -5.13 -11.93 11.28
CA ALA A 321 -6.19 -10.91 11.34
C ALA A 321 -7.48 -11.47 11.96
N GLU A 322 -7.87 -12.70 11.60
CA GLU A 322 -9.03 -13.37 12.17
C GLU A 322 -8.83 -13.80 13.63
N CYS A 323 -7.61 -14.15 14.04
CA CYS A 323 -7.27 -14.35 15.46
C CYS A 323 -7.48 -13.07 16.27
N PHE A 324 -7.02 -11.92 15.76
CA PHE A 324 -7.25 -10.62 16.41
C PHE A 324 -8.72 -10.22 16.40
N ALA A 325 -9.45 -10.48 15.32
CA ALA A 325 -10.88 -10.24 15.23
C ALA A 325 -11.64 -11.07 16.28
N TYR A 326 -11.30 -12.35 16.44
CA TYR A 326 -11.87 -13.20 17.49
C TYR A 326 -11.48 -12.72 18.89
N ALA A 327 -10.22 -12.34 19.11
CA ALA A 327 -9.77 -11.78 20.40
C ALA A 327 -10.61 -10.56 20.81
N ALA A 328 -10.87 -9.67 19.85
CA ALA A 328 -11.60 -8.42 20.08
C ALA A 328 -13.13 -8.59 20.19
N THR A 329 -13.72 -9.54 19.45
CA THR A 329 -15.18 -9.63 19.28
C THR A 329 -15.82 -10.89 19.87
N LYS A 330 -15.03 -11.94 20.06
CA LYS A 330 -15.49 -13.30 20.38
C LYS A 330 -16.50 -13.87 19.37
N SER A 331 -16.46 -13.41 18.11
CA SER A 331 -17.30 -13.90 17.02
C SER A 331 -17.00 -15.38 16.70
N PRO A 332 -18.00 -16.28 16.72
CA PRO A 332 -17.83 -17.66 16.28
C PRO A 332 -17.34 -17.78 14.82
N GLU A 333 -17.74 -16.85 13.96
CA GLU A 333 -17.33 -16.80 12.55
C GLU A 333 -15.83 -16.51 12.42
N ALA A 334 -15.32 -15.54 13.19
CA ALA A 334 -13.89 -15.23 13.22
C ALA A 334 -13.06 -16.41 13.75
N LYS A 335 -13.54 -17.08 14.82
CA LYS A 335 -12.90 -18.32 15.30
C LYS A 335 -12.84 -19.38 14.20
N ALA A 336 -13.96 -19.61 13.51
CA ALA A 336 -14.03 -20.62 12.45
C ALA A 336 -13.07 -20.31 11.29
N ARG A 337 -12.92 -19.03 10.91
CA ARG A 337 -11.98 -18.60 9.86
C ARG A 337 -10.52 -18.76 10.29
N ALA A 338 -10.17 -18.31 11.50
CA ALA A 338 -8.84 -18.51 12.07
C ALA A 338 -8.48 -20.01 12.15
N THR A 339 -9.41 -20.86 12.59
CA THR A 339 -9.20 -22.32 12.64
C THR A 339 -9.00 -22.93 11.26
N ARG A 340 -9.73 -22.48 10.23
CA ARG A 340 -9.50 -22.94 8.86
C ARG A 340 -8.12 -22.53 8.34
N ALA A 341 -7.71 -21.28 8.57
CA ALA A 341 -6.38 -20.80 8.19
C ALA A 341 -5.27 -21.62 8.87
N PHE A 342 -5.37 -21.87 10.18
CA PHE A 342 -4.42 -22.73 10.89
C PHE A 342 -4.35 -24.14 10.30
N LYS A 343 -5.51 -24.77 10.04
CA LYS A 343 -5.56 -26.12 9.43
C LYS A 343 -4.97 -26.14 8.02
N ALA A 344 -5.14 -25.07 7.25
CA ALA A 344 -4.52 -24.94 5.94
C ALA A 344 -2.97 -24.91 6.04
N LEU A 345 -2.41 -24.15 6.99
CA LEU A 345 -0.95 -24.15 7.20
C LEU A 345 -0.43 -25.47 7.78
N GLU A 346 -1.18 -26.08 8.69
CA GLU A 346 -0.87 -27.41 9.20
C GLU A 346 -0.80 -28.43 8.04
N PHE A 347 -1.74 -28.35 7.09
CA PHE A 347 -1.74 -29.23 5.93
C PHE A 347 -0.53 -29.01 5.01
N LEU A 348 0.00 -27.78 4.88
CA LEU A 348 1.24 -27.52 4.14
C LEU A 348 2.46 -28.21 4.75
N GLN A 349 2.46 -28.50 6.06
CA GLN A 349 3.50 -29.31 6.70
C GLN A 349 3.25 -30.82 6.55
N LYS A 350 1.99 -31.25 6.49
CA LYS A 350 1.61 -32.66 6.39
C LYS A 350 1.76 -33.20 4.96
N VAL A 351 1.34 -32.44 3.95
CA VAL A 351 1.28 -32.90 2.56
C VAL A 351 2.62 -33.39 2.01
N PRO A 352 3.79 -32.79 2.30
CA PRO A 352 5.07 -33.27 1.76
C PRO A 352 5.46 -34.64 2.30
N GLN A 353 4.97 -34.97 3.50
CA GLN A 353 5.22 -36.25 4.15
C GLN A 353 4.37 -37.40 3.58
N LEU A 354 3.44 -37.10 2.66
CA LEU A 354 2.60 -38.06 1.94
C LEU A 354 3.16 -38.46 0.56
N SER A 355 4.38 -38.01 0.23
CA SER A 355 5.07 -38.31 -1.04
C SER A 355 6.18 -39.34 -0.87
N GLU A 356 6.62 -39.95 -1.98
CA GLU A 356 7.84 -40.76 -2.00
C GLU A 356 9.09 -39.87 -1.87
N GLU A 357 9.12 -38.75 -2.59
CA GLU A 357 10.13 -37.68 -2.49
C GLU A 357 9.88 -36.80 -1.25
N ARG A 358 9.89 -37.41 -0.07
CA ARG A 358 9.63 -36.71 1.19
C ARG A 358 10.85 -35.90 1.66
N PRO A 359 10.68 -34.61 2.02
CA PRO A 359 11.70 -33.85 2.72
C PRO A 359 11.81 -34.30 4.19
N PRO A 360 12.89 -33.92 4.90
CA PRO A 360 13.01 -34.20 6.33
C PRO A 360 11.80 -33.68 7.13
N LYS A 361 11.51 -34.35 8.24
CA LYS A 361 10.35 -34.04 9.09
C LYS A 361 10.37 -32.56 9.49
N GLY A 362 9.20 -31.91 9.47
CA GLY A 362 9.04 -30.50 9.85
C GLY A 362 9.04 -29.52 8.67
N TYR A 363 9.47 -29.96 7.48
CA TYR A 363 9.37 -29.16 6.26
C TYR A 363 7.93 -28.74 5.95
N VAL A 364 7.76 -27.52 5.43
CA VAL A 364 6.47 -26.97 4.99
C VAL A 364 6.53 -26.66 3.50
N ALA A 365 5.52 -27.05 2.72
CA ALA A 365 5.40 -26.65 1.32
C ALA A 365 4.95 -25.20 1.17
N ARG A 366 5.26 -24.57 0.02
CA ARG A 366 4.78 -23.21 -0.32
C ARG A 366 3.28 -23.18 -0.62
N THR A 367 2.83 -24.13 -1.42
CA THR A 367 1.46 -24.20 -1.94
C THR A 367 1.15 -25.63 -2.41
N ILE A 368 -0.13 -25.93 -2.65
CA ILE A 368 -0.60 -27.20 -3.21
C ILE A 368 -1.49 -27.03 -4.44
N LEU A 369 -1.44 -27.97 -5.37
CA LEU A 369 -2.35 -28.08 -6.51
C LEU A 369 -3.08 -29.43 -6.47
N PRO A 370 -4.32 -29.52 -6.97
CA PRO A 370 -4.99 -30.80 -7.21
C PRO A 370 -4.14 -31.69 -8.14
N GLY A 371 -4.02 -32.97 -7.78
CA GLY A 371 -3.17 -33.92 -8.50
C GLY A 371 -3.76 -34.45 -9.81
N ASP A 372 -5.04 -34.20 -10.08
CA ASP A 372 -5.73 -34.49 -11.35
C ASP A 372 -5.55 -33.37 -12.39
N GLY A 373 -4.96 -32.24 -12.00
CA GLY A 373 -4.62 -31.15 -12.89
C GLY A 373 -3.42 -31.42 -13.81
N HIS A 374 -3.08 -30.42 -14.63
CA HIS A 374 -1.86 -30.44 -15.45
C HIS A 374 -0.63 -30.63 -14.57
N ASP A 375 0.30 -31.50 -14.97
CA ASP A 375 1.55 -31.74 -14.26
C ASP A 375 2.44 -30.48 -14.30
N PRO A 376 2.65 -29.80 -13.17
CA PRO A 376 3.39 -28.53 -13.12
C PRO A 376 4.90 -28.70 -13.31
N ASN A 377 5.41 -29.94 -13.37
CA ASN A 377 6.83 -30.21 -13.64
C ASN A 377 7.16 -30.20 -15.14
N ILE A 378 6.17 -30.34 -16.03
CA ILE A 378 6.42 -30.39 -17.48
C ILE A 378 7.09 -29.08 -17.95
N GLY A 379 8.30 -29.20 -18.49
CA GLY A 379 9.11 -28.08 -18.98
C GLY A 379 9.67 -27.17 -17.88
N ARG A 380 9.65 -27.62 -16.62
CA ARG A 380 10.09 -26.81 -15.47
C ARG A 380 11.61 -26.68 -15.41
N ILE A 381 12.35 -27.77 -15.64
CA ILE A 381 13.82 -27.75 -15.63
C ILE A 381 14.37 -26.76 -16.67
N GLU A 382 13.85 -26.75 -17.89
CA GLU A 382 14.31 -25.80 -18.91
C GLU A 382 13.99 -24.35 -18.55
N ARG A 383 12.87 -24.11 -17.84
CA ARG A 383 12.51 -22.79 -17.34
C ARG A 383 13.44 -22.34 -16.22
N ASP A 384 13.69 -23.21 -15.25
CA ASP A 384 14.56 -22.93 -14.12
C ASP A 384 16.00 -22.67 -14.59
N LEU A 385 16.50 -23.42 -15.56
CA LEU A 385 17.83 -23.19 -16.16
C LEU A 385 17.92 -21.80 -16.80
N LYS A 386 16.90 -21.37 -17.55
CA LYS A 386 16.85 -20.03 -18.17
C LYS A 386 16.76 -18.93 -17.12
N HIS A 387 15.98 -19.13 -16.06
CA HIS A 387 15.85 -18.16 -14.98
C HIS A 387 17.18 -17.99 -14.24
N ARG A 388 17.90 -19.10 -13.99
CA ARG A 388 19.23 -19.03 -13.38
C ARG A 388 20.24 -18.24 -14.22
N GLU A 389 20.24 -18.48 -15.53
CA GLU A 389 21.17 -17.81 -16.43
C GLU A 389 20.89 -16.30 -16.59
N ARG A 390 19.61 -15.89 -16.50
CA ARG A 390 19.18 -14.54 -16.89
C ARG A 390 18.81 -13.62 -15.73
N GLU A 391 18.39 -14.18 -14.60
CA GLU A 391 17.70 -13.43 -13.54
C GLU A 391 18.33 -13.65 -12.15
N ASP A 392 18.44 -14.90 -11.69
CA ASP A 392 19.01 -15.24 -10.37
C ASP A 392 20.04 -16.37 -10.48
N TYR A 393 21.34 -16.06 -10.48
CA TYR A 393 22.40 -17.06 -10.64
C TYR A 393 22.42 -18.13 -9.53
N LEU A 394 21.75 -17.89 -8.41
CA LEU A 394 21.62 -18.81 -7.28
C LEU A 394 20.33 -19.65 -7.35
N TRP A 395 19.51 -19.49 -8.38
CA TRP A 395 18.27 -20.26 -8.56
C TRP A 395 18.54 -21.77 -8.55
N LYS A 396 17.86 -22.51 -7.67
CA LYS A 396 18.06 -23.96 -7.54
C LYS A 396 17.55 -24.69 -8.79
N ILE A 397 18.30 -25.68 -9.28
CA ILE A 397 17.91 -26.54 -10.41
C ILE A 397 17.81 -27.98 -9.92
N TYR A 398 16.59 -28.51 -9.82
CA TYR A 398 16.31 -29.88 -9.37
C TYR A 398 14.90 -30.30 -9.80
N GLU A 399 14.63 -31.60 -9.78
CA GLU A 399 13.35 -32.20 -10.18
C GLU A 399 13.02 -33.39 -9.29
N PRO A 400 11.74 -33.61 -8.90
CA PRO A 400 10.59 -32.75 -9.17
C PRO A 400 10.57 -31.50 -8.28
N ARG A 401 10.21 -30.33 -8.82
CA ARG A 401 9.93 -29.13 -7.99
C ARG A 401 8.52 -29.18 -7.38
N TRP A 402 7.65 -29.97 -8.01
CA TRP A 402 6.32 -30.25 -7.51
C TRP A 402 6.16 -31.75 -7.31
N PRO A 403 6.68 -32.33 -6.21
CA PRO A 403 6.45 -33.72 -5.94
C PRO A 403 4.95 -33.99 -5.77
N LYS A 404 4.55 -35.22 -6.11
CA LYS A 404 3.15 -35.66 -6.06
C LYS A 404 2.96 -36.58 -4.86
N THR A 405 1.83 -36.47 -4.17
CA THR A 405 1.50 -37.40 -3.08
C THR A 405 1.31 -38.82 -3.63
N THR A 406 1.65 -39.84 -2.84
CA THR A 406 1.56 -41.25 -3.26
C THR A 406 0.12 -41.66 -3.62
N ASP A 407 -0.88 -41.04 -2.99
CA ASP A 407 -2.29 -41.22 -3.34
C ASP A 407 -2.74 -40.44 -4.59
N GLY A 408 -1.83 -39.67 -5.20
CA GLY A 408 -2.05 -38.89 -6.40
C GLY A 408 -2.94 -37.66 -6.21
N LYS A 409 -3.38 -37.34 -4.99
CA LYS A 409 -4.35 -36.27 -4.74
C LYS A 409 -3.79 -34.85 -4.85
N TRP A 410 -2.51 -34.67 -4.54
CA TRP A 410 -1.92 -33.33 -4.47
C TRP A 410 -0.54 -33.29 -5.11
N TYR A 411 -0.28 -32.20 -5.84
CA TYR A 411 1.08 -31.70 -6.01
C TYR A 411 1.35 -30.68 -4.90
N TRP A 412 2.56 -30.65 -4.37
CA TRP A 412 3.00 -29.61 -3.43
C TRP A 412 4.28 -28.98 -3.96
N LYS A 413 4.40 -27.66 -3.80
CA LYS A 413 5.55 -26.90 -4.31
C LYS A 413 6.67 -26.88 -3.27
N SER A 414 7.85 -27.32 -3.68
CA SER A 414 9.05 -27.27 -2.85
C SER A 414 9.78 -25.92 -2.96
N ASP A 415 11.02 -25.84 -2.47
CA ASP A 415 11.88 -24.67 -2.36
C ASP A 415 11.40 -23.57 -1.41
N THR A 416 10.69 -23.91 -0.32
CA THR A 416 10.00 -22.94 0.54
C THR A 416 10.85 -21.73 0.97
N SER A 417 10.26 -20.54 0.81
CA SER A 417 10.93 -19.27 1.06
C SER A 417 10.87 -18.85 2.54
N SER A 418 11.72 -17.90 2.97
CA SER A 418 11.77 -17.45 4.36
C SER A 418 10.52 -16.68 4.79
N ASP A 419 9.91 -15.93 3.88
CA ASP A 419 8.70 -15.14 4.11
C ASP A 419 7.46 -16.02 4.40
N GLU A 420 7.40 -17.24 3.86
CA GLU A 420 6.42 -18.26 4.27
C GLU A 420 6.54 -18.56 5.77
N LEU A 421 7.77 -18.78 6.24
CA LEU A 421 8.03 -19.04 7.66
C LEU A 421 7.70 -17.82 8.51
N ASP A 422 8.05 -16.60 8.06
CA ASP A 422 7.72 -15.36 8.76
C ASP A 422 6.19 -15.26 8.99
N GLY A 423 5.41 -15.56 7.95
CA GLY A 423 3.94 -15.60 8.06
C GLY A 423 3.44 -16.66 9.04
N HIS A 424 3.96 -17.88 8.93
CA HIS A 424 3.57 -19.00 9.79
C HIS A 424 3.85 -18.71 11.27
N TYR A 425 5.07 -18.24 11.61
CA TYR A 425 5.44 -17.87 12.97
C TYR A 425 4.75 -16.60 13.48
N PHE A 426 4.16 -15.78 12.59
CA PHE A 426 3.23 -14.73 12.98
C PHE A 426 1.85 -15.26 13.35
N LEU A 427 1.31 -16.24 12.60
CA LEU A 427 0.00 -16.84 12.89
C LEU A 427 0.01 -17.72 14.14
N TYR A 428 0.99 -18.61 14.28
CA TYR A 428 0.96 -19.66 15.32
C TYR A 428 0.72 -19.13 16.75
N PRO A 429 1.44 -18.11 17.26
CA PRO A 429 1.20 -17.60 18.60
C PRO A 429 -0.14 -16.88 18.70
N ALA A 430 -0.56 -16.15 17.65
CA ALA A 430 -1.87 -15.49 17.62
C ALA A 430 -3.01 -16.50 17.72
N TYR A 431 -2.93 -17.62 16.99
CA TYR A 431 -3.93 -18.68 17.07
C TYR A 431 -3.89 -19.40 18.43
N TYR A 432 -2.69 -19.74 18.91
CA TYR A 432 -2.47 -20.44 20.17
C TYR A 432 -3.00 -19.67 21.39
N ASP A 433 -2.70 -18.36 21.46
CA ASP A 433 -3.03 -17.53 22.61
C ASP A 433 -4.48 -17.03 22.58
N TYR A 434 -5.00 -16.68 21.39
CA TYR A 434 -6.29 -16.01 21.29
C TYR A 434 -7.45 -16.91 20.88
N VAL A 435 -7.21 -17.99 20.15
CA VAL A 435 -8.25 -18.79 19.49
C VAL A 435 -8.35 -20.22 20.02
N ALA A 436 -7.23 -20.88 20.28
CA ALA A 436 -7.20 -22.23 20.83
C ALA A 436 -7.67 -22.23 22.29
N GLU A 437 -8.84 -22.81 22.55
CA GLU A 437 -9.47 -22.82 23.87
C GLU A 437 -9.22 -24.14 24.60
N THR A 438 -9.13 -25.24 23.85
CA THR A 438 -8.91 -26.58 24.39
C THR A 438 -7.44 -26.98 24.34
N GLU A 439 -7.00 -27.84 25.26
CA GLU A 439 -5.64 -28.39 25.22
C GLU A 439 -5.37 -29.20 23.95
N ALA A 440 -6.40 -29.82 23.36
CA ALA A 440 -6.27 -30.52 22.08
C ALA A 440 -5.97 -29.54 20.92
N GLU A 441 -6.66 -28.40 20.86
CA GLU A 441 -6.35 -27.35 19.87
C GLU A 441 -4.94 -26.79 20.10
N LYS A 442 -4.55 -26.57 21.36
CA LYS A 442 -3.21 -26.08 21.71
C LYS A 442 -2.12 -27.07 21.36
N GLU A 443 -2.29 -28.36 21.64
CA GLU A 443 -1.29 -29.38 21.30
C GLU A 443 -1.09 -29.49 19.79
N ALA A 444 -2.14 -29.37 18.98
CA ALA A 444 -1.99 -29.36 17.52
C ALA A 444 -1.06 -28.22 17.04
N VAL A 445 -1.16 -27.02 17.65
CA VAL A 445 -0.20 -25.93 17.35
C VAL A 445 1.21 -26.29 17.84
N ARG A 446 1.34 -26.84 19.06
CA ARG A 446 2.65 -27.26 19.60
C ARG A 446 3.34 -28.26 18.67
N GLU A 447 2.60 -29.23 18.14
CA GLU A 447 3.15 -30.24 17.22
C GLU A 447 3.72 -29.60 15.94
N VAL A 448 2.97 -28.69 15.30
CA VAL A 448 3.39 -28.02 14.07
C VAL A 448 4.63 -27.16 14.30
N VAL A 449 4.60 -26.33 15.35
CA VAL A 449 5.70 -25.42 15.71
C VAL A 449 6.94 -26.20 16.11
N ARG A 450 6.79 -27.23 16.96
CA ARG A 450 7.88 -28.09 17.39
C ARG A 450 8.52 -28.78 16.20
N ALA A 451 7.73 -29.38 15.30
CA ALA A 451 8.26 -30.08 14.13
C ALA A 451 9.08 -29.16 13.21
N LEU A 452 8.57 -27.95 12.90
CA LEU A 452 9.28 -26.98 12.06
C LEU A 452 10.52 -26.41 12.75
N THR A 453 10.43 -26.05 14.03
CA THR A 453 11.57 -25.46 14.74
C THR A 453 12.66 -26.49 15.00
N ASP A 454 12.29 -27.73 15.32
CA ASP A 454 13.26 -28.83 15.49
C ASP A 454 13.98 -29.15 14.18
N HIS A 455 13.28 -29.10 13.05
CA HIS A 455 13.90 -29.20 11.73
C HIS A 455 14.97 -28.12 11.54
N LEU A 456 14.64 -26.85 11.82
CA LEU A 456 15.60 -25.75 11.69
C LEU A 456 16.81 -26.00 12.59
N LEU A 457 16.62 -26.39 13.85
CA LEU A 457 17.75 -26.69 14.75
C LEU A 457 18.61 -27.86 14.25
N GLU A 458 17.98 -28.95 13.82
CA GLU A 458 18.66 -30.17 13.35
C GLU A 458 19.55 -29.88 12.12
N TYR A 459 19.08 -29.01 11.22
CA TYR A 459 19.78 -28.69 9.98
C TYR A 459 20.56 -27.36 10.03
N GLY A 460 21.04 -26.97 11.22
CA GLY A 460 21.93 -25.83 11.40
C GLY A 460 21.27 -24.50 11.02
N PHE A 461 20.00 -24.35 11.38
CA PHE A 461 19.10 -23.23 11.08
C PHE A 461 18.77 -23.08 9.59
N ASN A 462 18.71 -24.17 8.84
CA ASN A 462 18.24 -24.17 7.45
C ASN A 462 16.97 -24.99 7.32
N LEU A 463 16.07 -24.58 6.42
CA LEU A 463 15.00 -25.45 5.93
C LEU A 463 15.55 -26.29 4.78
N VAL A 464 15.59 -27.61 4.94
CA VAL A 464 16.15 -28.58 3.98
C VAL A 464 15.04 -29.26 3.19
N ASP A 465 15.22 -29.31 1.88
CA ASP A 465 14.23 -29.85 0.94
C ASP A 465 14.39 -31.35 0.69
N HIS A 466 13.50 -31.91 -0.14
CA HIS A 466 13.52 -33.33 -0.52
C HIS A 466 14.73 -33.70 -1.40
N ASP A 467 15.42 -32.73 -1.99
CA ASP A 467 16.70 -32.93 -2.68
C ASP A 467 17.89 -33.07 -1.70
N GLY A 468 17.65 -32.93 -0.39
CA GLY A 468 18.64 -33.04 0.67
C GLY A 468 19.48 -31.79 0.88
N THR A 469 19.14 -30.67 0.22
CA THR A 469 19.86 -29.40 0.34
C THR A 469 18.98 -28.30 0.92
N PRO A 470 19.55 -27.25 1.53
CA PRO A 470 18.78 -26.09 1.95
C PRO A 470 17.91 -25.53 0.82
N THR A 471 16.72 -25.05 1.18
CA THR A 471 15.90 -24.20 0.31
C THR A 471 16.67 -22.94 -0.06
N ARG A 472 16.26 -22.29 -1.15
CA ARG A 472 16.92 -21.09 -1.68
C ARG A 472 16.96 -19.95 -0.67
N TRP A 473 15.89 -19.74 0.10
CA TRP A 473 15.70 -18.51 0.90
C TRP A 473 15.57 -18.75 2.41
N ALA A 474 15.13 -19.91 2.88
CA ALA A 474 15.02 -20.18 4.33
C ALA A 474 16.35 -20.68 4.91
N ILE A 475 17.35 -19.79 4.84
CA ILE A 475 18.72 -19.95 5.35
C ILE A 475 18.93 -19.00 6.53
N TYR A 476 19.14 -19.55 7.73
CA TYR A 476 19.39 -18.76 8.94
C TYR A 476 20.69 -19.18 9.65
N ASN A 477 21.49 -20.02 8.98
CA ASN A 477 22.75 -20.52 9.50
C ASN A 477 23.72 -19.37 9.83
N PRO A 478 24.34 -19.37 11.02
CA PRO A 478 25.21 -18.28 11.44
C PRO A 478 26.49 -18.14 10.60
N ASP A 479 27.05 -19.25 10.09
CA ASP A 479 28.24 -19.20 9.25
C ASP A 479 27.88 -18.61 7.89
N THR A 480 26.80 -19.08 7.27
CA THR A 480 26.31 -18.53 5.99
C THR A 480 25.97 -17.04 6.12
N LEU A 481 25.15 -16.66 7.10
CA LEU A 481 24.74 -15.25 7.24
C LEU A 481 25.92 -14.31 7.54
N ASN A 482 26.94 -14.77 8.26
CA ASN A 482 28.06 -13.91 8.65
C ASN A 482 29.25 -13.94 7.69
N GLN A 483 29.43 -15.00 6.90
CA GLN A 483 30.62 -15.20 6.07
C GLN A 483 30.33 -15.19 4.56
N ASP A 484 29.08 -15.37 4.15
CA ASP A 484 28.70 -15.39 2.73
C ASP A 484 28.23 -14.01 2.26
N MET A 485 28.90 -13.48 1.23
CA MET A 485 28.61 -12.17 0.65
C MET A 485 27.21 -12.11 0.03
N ASP A 486 26.71 -13.24 -0.46
CA ASP A 486 25.39 -13.33 -1.09
C ASP A 486 24.27 -13.06 -0.07
N TRP A 487 24.53 -13.29 1.22
CA TRP A 487 23.55 -13.14 2.30
C TRP A 487 23.72 -11.89 3.15
N TRP A 488 24.77 -11.10 2.94
CA TRP A 488 24.95 -9.83 3.66
C TRP A 488 23.78 -8.85 3.53
N PRO A 489 23.10 -8.70 2.36
CA PRO A 489 21.96 -7.81 2.24
C PRO A 489 20.80 -8.19 3.14
N GLU A 490 20.52 -9.50 3.33
CA GLU A 490 19.39 -10.00 4.12
C GLU A 490 19.76 -10.43 5.55
N ARG A 491 21.05 -10.42 5.89
CA ARG A 491 21.59 -10.88 7.18
C ARG A 491 20.81 -10.33 8.38
N GLY A 492 20.50 -9.04 8.38
CA GLY A 492 19.78 -8.41 9.48
C GLY A 492 18.34 -8.88 9.63
N LEU A 493 17.64 -9.07 8.52
CA LEU A 493 16.25 -9.49 8.47
C LEU A 493 16.16 -10.96 8.89
N LYS A 494 16.98 -11.83 8.29
CA LYS A 494 17.00 -13.25 8.62
C LYS A 494 17.45 -13.53 10.06
N SER A 495 18.39 -12.73 10.60
CA SER A 495 18.74 -12.82 12.02
C SER A 495 17.54 -12.51 12.92
N MET A 496 16.72 -11.50 12.57
CA MET A 496 15.49 -11.20 13.31
C MET A 496 14.42 -12.27 13.17
N SER A 497 14.25 -12.83 11.96
CA SER A 497 13.31 -13.91 11.70
C SER A 497 13.59 -15.11 12.61
N ILE A 498 14.81 -15.68 12.58
CA ILE A 498 15.08 -16.89 13.38
C ILE A 498 15.02 -16.66 14.89
N LEU A 499 15.44 -15.49 15.38
CA LEU A 499 15.28 -15.14 16.80
C LEU A 499 13.80 -15.06 17.20
N SER A 500 12.94 -14.56 16.30
CA SER A 500 11.49 -14.51 16.51
C SER A 500 10.88 -15.91 16.49
N TYR A 501 11.32 -16.78 15.57
CA TYR A 501 10.83 -18.16 15.48
C TYR A 501 11.13 -18.95 16.76
N LEU A 502 12.35 -18.82 17.27
CA LEU A 502 12.78 -19.50 18.51
C LEU A 502 12.02 -18.99 19.73
N ALA A 503 11.74 -17.67 19.81
CA ALA A 503 10.93 -17.10 20.88
C ALA A 503 9.48 -17.62 20.83
N VAL A 504 8.90 -17.70 19.63
CA VAL A 504 7.55 -18.27 19.42
C VAL A 504 7.54 -19.76 19.79
N ALA A 505 8.55 -20.53 19.40
CA ALA A 505 8.66 -21.93 19.73
C ALA A 505 8.80 -22.17 21.24
N GLU A 506 9.64 -21.41 21.93
CA GLU A 506 9.77 -21.46 23.39
C GLU A 506 8.43 -21.14 24.08
N HIS A 507 7.76 -20.06 23.67
CA HIS A 507 6.45 -19.68 24.21
C HIS A 507 5.39 -20.76 24.01
N ILE A 508 5.22 -21.23 22.77
CA ILE A 508 4.16 -22.17 22.41
C ILE A 508 4.44 -23.56 22.95
N THR A 509 5.69 -24.02 23.02
CA THR A 509 6.00 -25.40 23.44
C THR A 509 6.35 -25.52 24.92
N GLY A 510 6.87 -24.45 25.53
CA GLY A 510 7.46 -24.46 26.86
C GLY A 510 8.85 -25.14 26.94
N ASP A 511 9.45 -25.51 25.80
CA ASP A 511 10.75 -26.18 25.75
C ASP A 511 11.90 -25.15 25.78
N PRO A 512 12.75 -25.14 26.83
CA PRO A 512 13.80 -24.14 26.99
C PRO A 512 14.91 -24.23 25.93
N LYS A 513 15.02 -25.34 25.19
CA LYS A 513 16.06 -25.51 24.17
C LYS A 513 16.03 -24.41 23.09
N TYR A 514 14.84 -23.90 22.77
CA TYR A 514 14.68 -22.84 21.77
C TYR A 514 15.24 -21.50 22.29
N GLY A 515 15.01 -21.16 23.56
CA GLY A 515 15.58 -19.99 24.21
C GLY A 515 17.09 -20.11 24.43
N GLU A 516 17.61 -21.32 24.63
CA GLU A 516 19.05 -21.60 24.66
C GLU A 516 19.70 -21.38 23.28
N ALA A 517 19.10 -21.91 22.22
CA ALA A 517 19.56 -21.67 20.84
C ALA A 517 19.55 -20.18 20.47
N SER A 518 18.49 -19.45 20.88
CA SER A 518 18.39 -18.00 20.66
C SER A 518 19.53 -17.23 21.34
N ARG A 519 19.82 -17.55 22.61
CA ARG A 519 20.96 -16.97 23.34
C ARG A 519 22.30 -17.28 22.68
N GLU A 520 22.49 -18.50 22.20
CA GLU A 520 23.70 -18.86 21.46
C GLU A 520 23.90 -18.01 20.20
N LEU A 521 22.85 -17.84 19.37
CA LEU A 521 22.90 -16.97 18.18
C LEU A 521 23.23 -15.51 18.53
N ILE A 522 22.69 -14.99 19.63
CA ILE A 522 22.95 -13.63 20.10
C ILE A 522 24.38 -13.47 20.61
N GLU A 523 24.79 -14.34 21.53
CA GLU A 523 26.02 -14.18 22.30
C GLU A 523 27.26 -14.62 21.52
N LYS A 524 27.16 -15.70 20.72
CA LYS A 524 28.31 -16.26 19.99
C LYS A 524 28.35 -15.87 18.52
N HIS A 525 27.20 -15.60 17.90
CA HIS A 525 27.10 -15.32 16.46
C HIS A 525 26.65 -13.90 16.12
N HIS A 526 26.50 -13.04 17.13
CA HIS A 526 26.22 -11.61 17.00
C HIS A 526 24.89 -11.26 16.29
N PHE A 527 23.87 -12.12 16.39
CA PHE A 527 22.59 -11.92 15.69
C PHE A 527 21.86 -10.64 16.15
N LEU A 528 22.07 -10.20 17.39
CA LEU A 528 21.56 -8.89 17.84
C LEU A 528 22.21 -7.74 17.06
N THR A 529 23.53 -7.77 16.84
CA THR A 529 24.22 -6.75 16.03
C THR A 529 23.75 -6.80 14.57
N ASN A 530 23.58 -8.00 14.01
CA ASN A 530 23.06 -8.19 12.66
C ASN A 530 21.71 -7.48 12.48
N SER A 531 20.80 -7.64 13.44
CA SER A 531 19.46 -7.04 13.40
C SER A 531 19.45 -5.51 13.38
N MET A 532 20.47 -4.87 13.94
CA MET A 532 20.56 -3.42 14.03
C MET A 532 20.86 -2.77 12.67
N PHE A 533 21.33 -3.54 11.68
CA PHE A 533 21.73 -3.01 10.37
C PHE A 533 20.59 -2.22 9.71
N TYR A 534 19.38 -2.77 9.67
CA TYR A 534 18.23 -2.09 9.07
C TYR A 534 17.80 -0.85 9.83
N LYS A 535 17.79 -0.93 11.16
CA LYS A 535 17.40 0.19 12.02
C LYS A 535 18.35 1.39 11.91
N ILE A 536 19.64 1.13 11.75
CA ILE A 536 20.68 2.17 11.75
C ILE A 536 20.98 2.69 10.34
N HIS A 537 21.09 1.80 9.35
CA HIS A 537 21.59 2.17 8.03
C HIS A 537 20.48 2.50 7.01
N PHE A 538 19.28 1.93 7.17
CA PHE A 538 18.16 2.19 6.26
C PHE A 538 17.09 3.13 6.84
N GLY A 539 17.18 3.48 8.13
CA GLY A 539 16.21 4.34 8.82
C GLY A 539 14.78 3.74 8.85
N PRO A 540 13.79 4.43 9.45
CA PRO A 540 12.39 4.10 9.23
C PRO A 540 12.01 4.52 7.81
N ALA A 541 12.19 3.64 6.83
CA ALA A 541 11.85 3.94 5.44
C ALA A 541 10.35 4.28 5.32
N PRO A 542 9.96 5.39 4.66
CA PRO A 542 8.61 5.53 4.15
C PRO A 542 8.36 4.42 3.11
N ALA A 543 7.13 3.92 3.03
CA ALA A 543 6.70 2.76 2.24
C ALA A 543 6.88 2.86 0.71
N THR A 544 7.72 3.77 0.22
CA THR A 544 7.92 4.08 -1.20
C THR A 544 9.40 4.26 -1.58
N SER A 545 10.35 3.61 -0.91
CA SER A 545 11.71 3.58 -1.44
C SER A 545 11.80 2.49 -2.53
N PRO A 546 12.13 2.83 -3.80
CA PRO A 546 12.43 1.81 -4.79
C PRO A 546 13.63 1.00 -4.29
N MET A 547 13.55 -0.33 -4.42
CA MET A 547 14.69 -1.22 -4.21
C MET A 547 15.88 -0.63 -4.96
N MET A 548 16.88 -0.20 -4.20
CA MET A 548 18.14 0.31 -4.74
C MET A 548 18.77 -0.85 -5.51
N LYS A 549 18.77 -0.75 -6.85
CA LYS A 549 19.63 -1.61 -7.67
C LYS A 549 21.06 -1.27 -7.27
N TRP A 550 21.73 -2.20 -6.59
CA TRP A 550 23.17 -2.12 -6.45
C TRP A 550 23.84 -2.31 -7.80
N PRO A 551 24.85 -1.48 -8.13
CA PRO A 551 25.63 -1.71 -9.33
C PRO A 551 26.32 -3.07 -9.21
N SER A 552 26.17 -3.85 -10.28
CA SER A 552 26.83 -5.12 -10.56
C SER A 552 28.33 -5.10 -10.35
#